data_AF-A0A3D0USA4-F1
#
_entry.id   AF-A0A3D0USA4-F1
#
_cell.length_a   1.000
_cell.length_b   1.000
_cell.length_c   1.000
_cell.angle_alpha   90.00
_cell.angle_beta   90.00
_cell.angle_gamma   90.00
#
_symmetry.space_group_name_H-M   'P 1'
#
loop_
_entity.id
_entity.type
_entity.pdbx_description
1 polymer ?
#
loop_
_entity_poly.entity_id
_entity_poly.type
_entity_poly.pdbx_seq_one_letter_code
_entity_poly.pdbx_strand_id
1 'polypeptide(L)'
;MKDYSLHFDLTIPFARYILDHEGEITFPFKRYQIQPVWRGERAQRGRFREFFQCDIDSVWRADSKDQMYFYDAETLIVIANILEEIRKKYFPNKSITIHYNDRKFLS
;
A
#
# COMPACT_ATOMS: atom_id res chain seq x y z
N MET A 1 -16.19 28.60 -1.49
CA MET A 1 -16.41 27.45 -0.58
C MET A 1 -15.33 26.43 -0.90
N LYS A 2 -14.68 25.80 0.09
CA LYS A 2 -13.71 24.72 -0.19
C LYS A 2 -14.47 23.40 -0.28
N ASP A 3 -14.26 22.66 -1.36
CA ASP A 3 -14.86 21.34 -1.55
C ASP A 3 -13.98 20.30 -0.84
N TYR A 4 -14.50 19.74 0.25
CA TYR A 4 -13.82 18.70 1.03
C TYR A 4 -14.39 17.32 0.69
N SER A 5 -13.52 16.33 0.68
CA SER A 5 -13.87 14.92 0.57
C SER A 5 -13.16 14.09 1.65
N LEU A 6 -13.78 12.98 2.02
CA LEU A 6 -13.15 11.96 2.85
C LEU A 6 -12.07 11.22 2.03
N HIS A 7 -11.05 10.68 2.71
CA HIS A 7 -10.01 9.90 2.04
C HIS A 7 -10.63 8.66 1.37
N PHE A 8 -10.46 8.55 0.05
CA PHE A 8 -10.91 7.39 -0.73
C PHE A 8 -9.90 6.23 -0.64
N ASP A 9 -8.61 6.58 -0.64
CA ASP A 9 -7.47 5.71 -0.39
C ASP A 9 -6.37 6.50 0.36
N LEU A 10 -5.28 5.82 0.74
CA LEU A 10 -4.13 6.43 1.41
C LEU A 10 -2.99 6.80 0.46
N THR A 11 -3.00 6.31 -0.79
CA THR A 11 -1.94 6.55 -1.77
C THR A 11 -1.96 7.99 -2.30
N ILE A 12 -3.14 8.55 -2.59
CA ILE A 12 -3.27 9.93 -3.09
C ILE A 12 -2.82 10.97 -2.05
N PRO A 13 -3.28 10.92 -0.78
CA PRO A 13 -2.76 11.81 0.25
C PRO A 13 -1.26 11.67 0.45
N PHE A 14 -0.72 10.45 0.35
CA PHE A 14 0.71 10.20 0.46
C PHE A 14 1.52 10.80 -0.69
N ALA A 15 1.09 10.61 -1.94
CA ALA A 15 1.75 11.21 -3.09
C ALA A 15 1.82 12.74 -2.96
N ARG A 16 0.74 13.38 -2.50
CA ARG A 16 0.74 14.81 -2.19
C ARG A 16 1.76 15.16 -1.10
N TYR A 17 1.81 14.40 0.00
CA TYR A 17 2.78 14.64 1.07
C TYR A 17 4.22 14.58 0.56
N ILE A 18 4.56 13.57 -0.26
CA ILE A 18 5.89 13.43 -0.86
C ILE A 18 6.24 14.65 -1.72
N LEU A 19 5.32 15.09 -2.58
CA LEU A 19 5.55 16.24 -3.46
C LEU A 19 5.70 17.55 -2.69
N ASP A 20 4.85 17.77 -1.67
CA ASP A 20 4.87 19.00 -0.89
C ASP A 20 6.14 19.14 -0.02
N HIS A 21 6.76 18.01 0.37
CA HIS A 21 7.92 17.98 1.28
C HIS A 21 9.17 17.35 0.64
N GLU A 22 9.23 17.29 -0.69
CA GLU A 22 10.29 16.57 -1.41
C GLU A 22 11.70 17.05 -1.04
N GLY A 23 11.86 18.36 -0.77
CA GLY A 23 13.13 18.98 -0.38
C GLY A 23 13.57 18.68 1.07
N GLU A 24 12.67 18.16 1.89
CA GLU A 24 12.91 17.84 3.31
C GLU A 24 13.03 16.33 3.56
N ILE A 25 12.58 15.52 2.60
CA ILE A 25 12.54 14.06 2.70
C ILE A 25 13.87 13.44 2.25
N THR A 26 14.43 12.59 3.10
CA THR A 26 15.56 11.72 2.74
C THR A 26 15.06 10.49 1.99
N PHE A 27 15.66 10.23 0.83
CA PHE A 27 15.36 9.06 0.00
C PHE A 27 16.40 7.94 0.20
N PRO A 28 16.01 6.64 0.18
CA PRO A 28 14.66 6.14 -0.03
C PRO A 28 13.75 6.38 1.19
N PHE A 29 12.55 6.88 0.94
CA PHE A 29 11.55 7.12 1.97
C PHE A 29 10.61 5.91 2.05
N LYS A 30 10.54 5.27 3.22
CA LYS A 30 9.67 4.11 3.46
C LYS A 30 8.67 4.45 4.55
N ARG A 31 7.41 4.08 4.36
CA ARG A 31 6.36 4.30 5.35
C ARG A 31 5.39 3.12 5.43
N TYR A 32 4.64 3.10 6.52
CA TYR A 32 3.38 2.39 6.61
C TYR A 32 2.28 3.36 7.08
N GLN A 33 1.02 3.10 6.75
CA GLN A 33 -0.11 3.88 7.24
C GLN A 33 -1.35 3.01 7.40
N ILE A 34 -2.00 3.12 8.57
CA ILE A 34 -3.23 2.38 8.89
C ILE A 34 -4.30 3.38 9.30
N GLN A 35 -5.30 3.59 8.46
CA GLN A 35 -6.35 4.58 8.67
C GLN A 35 -7.67 4.17 8.00
N PRO A 36 -8.82 4.67 8.50
CA PRO A 36 -10.10 4.47 7.83
C PRO A 36 -10.16 5.23 6.51
N VAL A 37 -10.82 4.63 5.52
CA VAL A 37 -11.12 5.23 4.21
C VAL A 37 -12.58 5.00 3.84
N TRP A 38 -13.09 5.83 2.92
CA TRP A 38 -14.50 5.85 2.55
C TRP A 38 -14.70 5.68 1.05
N ARG A 39 -15.60 4.75 0.67
CA ARG A 39 -15.99 4.54 -0.73
C ARG A 39 -17.50 4.78 -0.90
N GLY A 40 -17.83 5.68 -1.83
CA GLY A 40 -19.21 6.05 -2.16
C GLY A 40 -20.00 5.00 -2.97
N GLU A 41 -19.42 3.83 -3.21
CA GLU A 41 -20.06 2.76 -3.97
C GLU A 41 -21.29 2.19 -3.25
N ARG A 42 -22.22 1.60 -4.02
CA ARG A 42 -23.35 0.87 -3.42
C ARG A 42 -22.80 -0.28 -2.58
N ALA A 43 -23.34 -0.45 -1.38
CA ALA A 43 -22.96 -1.56 -0.52
C ALA A 43 -23.20 -2.89 -1.25
N GLN A 44 -22.14 -3.68 -1.39
CA GLN A 44 -22.19 -5.04 -1.89
C GLN A 44 -21.89 -5.97 -0.71
N ARG A 45 -22.26 -7.24 -0.82
CA ARG A 45 -21.98 -8.22 0.24
C ARG A 45 -20.47 -8.26 0.51
N GLY A 46 -20.07 -7.97 1.75
CA GLY A 46 -18.66 -7.91 2.15
C GLY A 46 -17.91 -6.62 1.80
N ARG A 47 -18.58 -5.60 1.25
CA ARG A 47 -17.99 -4.28 0.95
C ARG A 47 -18.67 -3.19 1.77
N PHE A 48 -17.96 -2.72 2.77
CA PHE A 48 -18.39 -1.61 3.62
C PHE A 48 -18.09 -0.27 2.97
N ARG A 49 -18.85 0.77 3.35
CA ARG A 49 -18.58 2.16 2.92
C ARG A 49 -17.41 2.78 3.66
N GLU A 50 -17.13 2.31 4.87
CA GLU A 50 -15.98 2.68 5.69
C GLU A 50 -15.24 1.40 6.08
N PHE A 51 -13.93 1.40 5.92
CA PHE A 51 -13.06 0.30 6.34
C PHE A 51 -11.62 0.80 6.50
N PHE A 52 -10.79 0.04 7.21
CA PHE A 52 -9.37 0.37 7.36
C PHE A 52 -8.56 -0.11 6.15
N GLN A 53 -7.69 0.76 5.66
CA GLN A 53 -6.57 0.39 4.79
C GLN A 53 -5.29 0.29 5.63
N CYS A 54 -4.37 -0.56 5.17
CA CYS A 54 -3.03 -0.75 5.71
C CYS A 54 -2.07 -0.77 4.52
N ASP A 55 -1.41 0.35 4.29
CA ASP A 55 -0.50 0.55 3.16
C ASP A 55 0.94 0.50 3.64
N ILE A 56 1.82 -0.07 2.81
CA ILE A 56 3.28 -0.10 2.98
C ILE A 56 3.87 0.40 1.66
N ASP A 57 4.63 1.49 1.72
CA ASP A 57 5.14 2.16 0.53
C ASP A 57 6.63 2.45 0.66
N SER A 58 7.33 2.35 -0.47
CA SER A 58 8.71 2.81 -0.64
C SER A 58 8.76 3.79 -1.82
N VAL A 59 9.42 4.93 -1.63
CA VAL A 59 9.65 5.93 -2.67
C VAL A 59 11.15 6.19 -2.77
N TRP A 60 11.71 6.16 -3.98
CA TRP A 60 13.14 6.34 -4.25
C TRP A 60 13.36 7.18 -5.50
N ARG A 61 14.60 7.65 -5.70
CA ARG A 61 15.00 8.41 -6.88
C ARG A 61 15.24 7.45 -8.05
N ALA A 62 14.80 7.84 -9.25
CA ALA A 62 14.83 6.98 -10.44
C ALA A 62 16.23 6.82 -11.09
N ASP A 63 17.30 6.92 -10.31
CA ASP A 63 18.68 6.94 -10.83
C ASP A 63 19.25 5.55 -11.13
N SER A 64 18.65 4.47 -10.61
CA SER A 64 19.02 3.09 -10.95
C SER A 64 17.80 2.16 -11.08
N LYS A 65 17.68 1.50 -12.24
CA LYS A 65 16.66 0.46 -12.50
C LYS A 65 16.86 -0.78 -11.62
N ASP A 66 18.10 -1.06 -11.20
CA ASP A 66 18.42 -2.25 -10.39
C ASP A 66 17.82 -2.15 -8.99
N GLN A 67 17.58 -0.93 -8.49
CA GLN A 67 16.94 -0.72 -7.18
C GLN A 67 15.43 -0.98 -7.22
N MET A 68 14.77 -0.88 -8.39
CA MET A 68 13.32 -1.07 -8.51
C MET A 68 12.91 -2.48 -8.05
N TYR A 69 13.55 -3.52 -8.58
CA TYR A 69 13.23 -4.90 -8.22
C TYR A 69 13.55 -5.21 -6.76
N PHE A 70 14.54 -4.53 -6.17
CA PHE A 70 14.87 -4.68 -4.76
C PHE A 70 13.72 -4.21 -3.86
N TYR A 71 13.15 -3.02 -4.12
CA TYR A 71 12.05 -2.49 -3.30
C TYR A 71 10.74 -3.28 -3.50
N ASP A 72 10.49 -3.80 -4.71
CA ASP A 72 9.36 -4.71 -4.96
C ASP A 72 9.51 -6.00 -4.14
N ALA A 73 10.69 -6.63 -4.17
CA ALA A 73 10.97 -7.84 -3.40
C ALA A 73 10.89 -7.60 -1.88
N GLU A 74 11.45 -6.49 -1.40
CA GLU A 74 11.39 -6.11 0.02
C GLU A 74 9.94 -5.95 0.48
N THR A 75 9.11 -5.24 -0.28
CA THR A 75 7.69 -5.04 0.04
C THR A 75 6.94 -6.38 0.11
N LEU A 76 7.18 -7.29 -0.84
CA LEU A 76 6.59 -8.62 -0.84
C LEU A 76 7.00 -9.44 0.39
N ILE A 77 8.27 -9.40 0.79
CA ILE A 77 8.77 -10.10 1.98
C ILE A 77 8.13 -9.56 3.25
N VAL A 78 8.02 -8.23 3.38
CA VAL A 78 7.37 -7.59 4.53
C VAL A 78 5.91 -8.02 4.63
N ILE A 79 5.16 -7.98 3.52
CA ILE A 79 3.77 -8.44 3.47
C ILE A 79 3.66 -9.93 3.84
N ALA A 80 4.52 -10.79 3.27
CA ALA A 80 4.52 -12.22 3.55
C ALA A 80 4.74 -12.52 5.04
N ASN A 81 5.70 -11.85 5.67
CA ASN A 81 6.01 -12.00 7.09
C ASN A 81 4.84 -11.54 7.97
N ILE A 82 4.25 -10.37 7.67
CA ILE A 82 3.10 -9.85 8.42
C ILE A 82 1.92 -10.81 8.32
N LEU A 83 1.59 -11.27 7.11
CA LEU A 83 0.48 -12.18 6.90
C LEU A 83 0.72 -13.51 7.61
N GLU A 84 1.95 -14.05 7.59
CA GLU A 84 2.27 -15.31 8.28
C GLU A 84 2.08 -15.20 9.79
N GLU A 85 2.47 -14.08 10.41
CA GLU A 85 2.23 -13.84 11.84
C GLU A 85 0.74 -13.71 12.17
N ILE A 86 -0.03 -13.00 11.33
CA ILE A 86 -1.49 -12.91 11.45
C ILE A 86 -2.13 -14.30 11.31
N ARG A 87 -1.69 -15.09 10.32
CA ARG A 87 -2.19 -16.44 10.06
C ARG A 87 -1.93 -17.36 11.24
N LYS A 88 -0.70 -17.42 11.74
CA LYS A 88 -0.34 -18.22 12.93
C LYS A 88 -1.23 -17.87 14.12
N LYS A 89 -1.49 -16.58 14.34
CA LYS A 89 -2.23 -16.09 15.51
C LYS A 89 -3.74 -16.29 15.42
N TYR A 90 -4.35 -16.03 14.26
CA TYR A 90 -5.81 -15.95 14.14
C TYR A 90 -6.41 -17.01 13.20
N PHE A 91 -5.60 -17.58 12.29
CA PHE A 91 -6.07 -18.51 11.26
C PHE A 91 -5.10 -19.69 11.06
N PRO A 92 -4.75 -20.45 12.12
CA PRO A 92 -3.64 -21.42 12.07
C PRO A 92 -3.84 -22.54 11.04
N ASN A 93 -5.09 -22.87 10.71
CA ASN A 93 -5.47 -23.91 9.74
C ASN A 93 -5.68 -23.37 8.32
N LYS A 94 -5.38 -22.09 8.06
CA LYS A 94 -5.42 -21.50 6.72
C LYS A 94 -4.00 -21.40 6.17
N SER A 95 -3.88 -21.47 4.85
CA SER A 95 -2.66 -21.17 4.10
C SER A 95 -2.74 -19.77 3.49
N ILE A 96 -1.58 -19.18 3.22
CA ILE A 96 -1.44 -17.94 2.45
C ILE A 96 -0.85 -18.29 1.09
N THR A 97 -1.40 -17.71 0.03
CA THR A 97 -0.83 -17.78 -1.32
C THR A 97 -0.65 -16.36 -1.83
N ILE A 98 0.56 -16.01 -2.28
CA ILE A 98 0.86 -14.72 -2.89
C ILE A 98 0.93 -14.94 -4.40
N HIS A 99 0.09 -14.21 -5.15
CA HIS A 99 0.10 -14.20 -6.60
C HIS A 99 0.81 -12.94 -7.08
N TYR A 100 1.80 -13.10 -7.97
CA TYR A 100 2.58 -12.00 -8.54
C TYR A 100 2.46 -11.99 -10.06
N ASN A 101 2.48 -10.80 -10.65
CA ASN A 101 2.53 -10.58 -12.09
C ASN A 101 3.22 -9.24 -12.42
N ASP A 102 3.83 -9.12 -13.59
CA ASP A 102 4.34 -7.85 -14.13
C ASP A 102 3.51 -7.47 -15.36
N ARG A 103 3.05 -6.22 -15.40
CA ARG A 103 2.27 -5.66 -16.51
C ARG A 103 2.99 -5.78 -17.85
N LYS A 104 4.33 -5.77 -17.87
CA LYS A 104 5.15 -5.94 -19.09
C LYS A 104 4.94 -7.29 -19.79
N PHE A 105 4.42 -8.31 -19.10
CA PHE A 105 4.11 -9.60 -19.71
C PHE A 105 2.73 -9.65 -20.39
N LEU A 106 1.92 -8.60 -20.24
CA LEU A 106 0.54 -8.54 -20.75
C LEU A 106 0.42 -7.73 -22.06
N SER A 107 1.54 -7.29 -22.62
CA SER A 107 1.64 -6.46 -23.84
C SER A 107 2.26 -7.20 -24.99
#